data_AF-A0A433NA73-F1
#
_entry.id   AF-A0A433NA73-F1
#
_cell.length_a   1.000
_cell.length_b   1.000
_cell.length_c   1.000
_cell.angle_alpha   90.00
_cell.angle_beta   90.00
_cell.angle_gamma   90.00
#
_symmetry.space_group_name_H-M   'P 1'
#
loop_
_entity.id
_entity.type
_entity.pdbx_description
1 polymer ?
#
loop_
_entity_poly.entity_id
_entity_poly.type
_entity_poly.pdbx_seq_one_letter_code
_entity_poly.pdbx_strand_id
1 'polypeptide(L)' 'MTQKNAAQLFKAVKQDQALKARLKAAADPEAFIKIAQERGYNFTVTELQTELSQLSSEEVAAIVNPGIAPRLHIYPR' A
#
# COMPACT_ATOMS: atom_id res chain seq x y z
N MET A 1 -1.38 -24.14 4.27
CA MET A 1 -0.86 -23.11 3.36
C MET A 1 -1.94 -22.09 3.11
N THR A 2 -1.65 -20.80 3.33
CA THR A 2 -2.16 -19.59 2.66
C THR A 2 -2.12 -18.41 3.65
N GLN A 3 -0.94 -18.07 4.15
CA GLN A 3 -0.72 -16.71 4.65
C GLN A 3 -0.57 -15.86 3.38
N LYS A 4 -1.68 -15.26 2.93
CA LYS A 4 -1.61 -14.22 1.90
C LYS A 4 -1.04 -12.98 2.58
N ASN A 5 0.27 -12.80 2.45
CA ASN A 5 1.03 -11.75 3.12
C ASN A 5 0.63 -10.36 2.62
N ALA A 6 0.94 -9.33 3.42
CA ALA A 6 0.67 -7.94 3.08
C ALA A 6 1.20 -7.57 1.67
N ALA A 7 2.30 -8.16 1.21
CA ALA A 7 2.88 -7.87 -0.11
C ALA A 7 1.94 -8.27 -1.26
N GLN A 8 1.18 -9.36 -1.10
CA GLN A 8 0.18 -9.76 -2.09
C GLN A 8 -1.02 -8.81 -2.08
N LEU A 9 -1.40 -8.30 -0.91
CA LEU A 9 -2.42 -7.25 -0.82
C LEU A 9 -1.92 -5.99 -1.53
N PHE A 10 -0.69 -5.53 -1.27
CA PHE A 10 -0.14 -4.34 -1.94
C PHE A 10 -0.08 -4.50 -3.47
N LYS A 11 0.28 -5.69 -3.97
CA LYS A 11 0.18 -6.00 -5.40
C LYS A 11 -1.25 -5.92 -5.91
N ALA A 12 -2.21 -6.49 -5.18
CA ALA A 12 -3.62 -6.43 -5.54
C ALA A 12 -4.14 -4.98 -5.51
N VAL A 13 -3.70 -4.15 -4.56
CA VAL A 13 -4.06 -2.73 -4.44
C VAL A 13 -3.47 -1.88 -5.56
N LYS A 14 -2.26 -2.20 -6.03
CA LYS A 14 -1.68 -1.55 -7.20
C LYS A 14 -2.51 -1.83 -8.48
N GLN A 15 -3.12 -3.01 -8.57
CA GLN A 15 -3.94 -3.43 -9.71
C GLN A 15 -5.42 -3.01 -9.58
N ASP A 16 -5.96 -3.00 -8.37
CA ASP A 16 -7.38 -2.77 -8.07
C ASP A 16 -7.56 -1.37 -7.45
N GLN A 17 -7.94 -0.42 -8.32
CA GLN A 17 -8.10 0.99 -7.96
C GLN A 17 -9.22 1.23 -6.93
N ALA A 18 -10.25 0.36 -6.92
CA ALA A 18 -11.34 0.42 -5.94
C ALA A 18 -10.84 -0.03 -4.55
N LEU A 19 -9.98 -1.05 -4.52
CA LEU A 19 -9.29 -1.48 -3.29
C LEU A 19 -8.38 -0.38 -2.77
N LYS A 20 -7.63 0.29 -3.66
CA LYS A 20 -6.80 1.46 -3.32
C LYS A 20 -7.63 2.59 -2.71
N ALA A 21 -8.79 2.91 -3.26
CA ALA A 21 -9.66 3.95 -2.72
C ALA A 21 -10.21 3.58 -1.32
N ARG A 22 -10.63 2.32 -1.12
CA ARG A 22 -11.13 1.85 0.19
C ARG A 22 -10.04 1.85 1.26
N LEU A 23 -8.83 1.41 0.92
CA LEU A 23 -7.71 1.43 1.86
C LEU A 23 -7.20 2.84 2.15
N LYS A 24 -7.30 3.77 1.18
CA LYS A 24 -7.03 5.19 1.42
C LYS A 24 -8.05 5.84 2.36
N ALA A 25 -9.31 5.43 2.26
CA ALA A 25 -10.36 5.93 3.15
C ALA A 25 -10.20 5.41 4.57
N ALA A 26 -9.55 4.26 4.75
CA ALA A 26 -9.13 3.76 6.05
C ALA A 26 -7.92 4.57 6.55
N ALA A 27 -8.19 5.62 7.33
CA ALA A 27 -7.14 6.42 7.98
C ALA A 27 -6.40 5.63 9.09
N ASP A 28 -7.01 4.57 9.60
CA ASP A 28 -6.49 3.78 10.71
C ASP A 28 -5.85 2.46 10.24
N PRO A 29 -4.67 2.09 10.79
CA PRO A 29 -4.01 0.82 10.48
C PRO A 29 -4.88 -0.40 10.86
N GLU A 30 -5.73 -0.29 11.86
CA GLU A 30 -6.70 -1.34 12.21
C GLU A 30 -7.81 -1.49 11.16
N ALA A 31 -8.30 -0.38 10.61
CA ALA A 31 -9.29 -0.41 9.54
C ALA A 31 -8.71 -1.01 8.25
N PHE A 32 -7.43 -0.74 7.98
CA PHE A 32 -6.70 -1.39 6.89
C PHE A 32 -6.66 -2.92 7.04
N ILE A 33 -6.35 -3.41 8.24
CA ILE A 33 -6.32 -4.86 8.52
C ILE A 33 -7.71 -5.48 8.37
N LYS A 34 -8.76 -4.80 8.83
CA LYS A 34 -10.15 -5.30 8.63
C LYS A 34 -10.51 -5.46 7.16
N ILE A 35 -10.20 -4.46 6.33
CA ILE A 35 -10.44 -4.52 4.87
C ILE A 35 -9.61 -5.63 4.22
N ALA A 36 -8.37 -5.82 4.69
CA ALA A 36 -7.51 -6.90 4.26
C ALA A 36 -8.09 -8.28 4.60
N GLN A 37 -8.57 -8.44 5.84
CA GLN A 37 -9.20 -9.67 6.34
C GLN A 37 -10.47 -10.01 5.57
N GLU A 38 -11.30 -9.02 5.25
CA GLU A 38 -12.49 -9.20 4.39
C GLU A 38 -12.14 -9.75 3.00
N ARG A 39 -10.98 -9.39 2.46
CA ARG A 39 -10.45 -9.89 1.19
C ARG A 39 -9.69 -11.22 1.33
N GLY A 40 -9.59 -11.76 2.55
CA GLY A 40 -8.89 -13.02 2.86
C GLY A 40 -7.37 -12.87 3.00
N TYR A 41 -6.88 -11.65 3.25
CA TYR A 41 -5.49 -11.38 3.63
C TYR A 41 -5.41 -11.28 5.14
N ASN A 42 -4.50 -12.02 5.76
CA ASN A 42 -4.36 -12.03 7.21
C ASN A 42 -2.91 -11.69 7.54
N PHE A 43 -2.70 -10.50 8.08
CA PHE A 43 -1.40 -10.00 8.53
C PHE A 43 -1.59 -9.04 9.70
N THR A 44 -0.51 -8.82 10.44
CA THR A 44 -0.47 -7.97 11.62
C THR A 44 -0.06 -6.54 11.30
N VAL A 45 -0.35 -5.59 12.20
CA VAL A 45 0.08 -4.18 12.06
C VAL A 45 1.60 -4.10 11.91
N THR A 46 2.34 -4.96 12.63
CA THR A 46 3.80 -5.03 12.60
C THR A 46 4.31 -5.49 11.24
N GLU A 47 3.68 -6.49 10.61
CA GLU A 47 4.05 -6.94 9.26
C GLU A 47 3.75 -5.86 8.22
N LEU A 48 2.62 -5.17 8.36
CA LEU A 48 2.27 -4.04 7.51
C LEU A 48 3.27 -2.90 7.63
N GLN A 49 3.66 -2.51 8.85
CA GLN A 49 4.68 -1.48 9.07
C GLN A 49 6.05 -1.90 8.53
N THR A 50 6.40 -3.17 8.70
CA THR A 50 7.67 -3.71 8.19
C THR A 50 7.70 -3.65 6.67
N GLU A 51 6.60 -4.04 6.00
CA GLU A 51 6.49 -3.93 4.55
C GLU A 51 6.40 -2.48 4.06
N LEU A 52 5.68 -1.60 4.77
CA LEU A 52 5.67 -0.16 4.47
C LEU A 52 7.05 0.48 4.62
N SER A 53 7.85 -0.02 5.56
CA SER A 53 9.23 0.43 5.77
C SER A 53 10.19 -0.14 4.72
N GLN A 54 9.85 -1.29 4.11
CA GLN A 54 10.57 -1.84 2.96
C GLN A 54 10.18 -1.18 1.64
N LEU A 55 8.97 -0.63 1.54
CA LEU A 55 8.54 0.18 0.41
C LEU A 55 9.31 1.50 0.41
N SER A 56 9.79 1.91 -0.77
CA SER A 56 10.43 3.23 -0.93
C SER A 56 9.45 4.34 -0.53
N SER A 57 9.95 5.40 0.10
CA SER A 57 9.18 6.59 0.43
C SER A 57 8.42 7.16 -0.79
N GLU A 58 8.95 6.96 -2.00
CA GLU A 58 8.30 7.33 -3.26
C GLU A 58 7.06 6.49 -3.58
N GLU A 59 7.09 5.20 -3.30
CA GLU A 59 5.94 4.32 -3.53
C GLU A 59 4.83 4.60 -2.52
N VAL A 60 5.20 4.87 -1.27
CA VAL A 60 4.27 5.32 -0.22
C VAL A 60 3.70 6.69 -0.59
N ALA A 61 4.54 7.62 -1.04
CA ALA A 61 4.12 8.96 -1.46
C ALA A 61 3.20 8.91 -2.70
N ALA A 62 3.43 8.01 -3.66
CA ALA A 62 2.54 7.82 -4.81
C ALA A 62 1.19 7.18 -4.43
N ILE A 63 1.17 6.43 -3.32
CA ILE A 63 -0.08 5.94 -2.73
C ILE A 63 -0.80 7.10 -2.05
N VAL A 64 -0.13 7.88 -1.21
CA VAL A 64 -0.76 8.98 -0.43
C VAL A 64 -1.15 10.17 -1.31
N ASN A 65 -0.27 10.63 -2.19
CA ASN A 65 -0.42 11.80 -3.07
C ASN A 65 -0.43 11.38 -4.57
N PRO A 66 -1.55 10.84 -5.07
CA PRO A 66 -1.67 10.54 -6.49
C PRO A 66 -1.66 11.86 -7.29
N GLY A 67 -0.72 11.98 -8.24
CA GLY A 67 -0.61 13.16 -9.11
C GLY A 67 0.61 14.04 -8.83
N ILE A 68 1.34 13.81 -7.74
CA ILE A 68 2.64 14.43 -7.49
C ILE A 68 3.70 13.47 -8.00
N ALA A 69 4.12 13.64 -9.26
CA ALA A 69 5.28 12.92 -9.78
C ALA A 69 6.54 13.38 -9.02
N PRO A 70 7.48 12.46 -8.70
CA PRO A 70 8.75 12.86 -8.12
C PRO A 70 9.45 13.84 -9.06
N ARG A 71 10.08 14.87 -8.49
CA ARG A 71 10.87 15.84 -9.26
C ARG A 71 12.11 15.14 -9.78
N LEU A 72 12.06 14.71 -11.04
CA LEU A 72 13.22 14.14 -11.73
C LEU A 72 14.15 15.28 -12.13
N HIS A 73 15.43 15.15 -11.78
CA HIS A 73 16.46 16.09 -12.23
C HIS A 73 16.60 15.93 -13.75
N ILE A 74 16.24 16.98 -14.49
CA ILE A 74 16.42 17.01 -15.94
C ILE A 74 17.93 17.18 -16.18
N TYR A 75 18.60 16.12 -16.63
CA TYR A 75 20.01 16.24 -17.04
C TYR A 75 20.07 17.03 -18.36
N PRO A 76 20.75 18.19 -18.41
CA PRO A 76 21.01 18.86 -19.67
C PRO A 76 22.08 18.06 -20.43
N ARG A 77 21.81 17.83 -21.73
CA ARG A 77 22.74 17.18 -22.67
C ARG A 77 23.74 18.18 -23.22
#